data_AF-A0A3D1UZN8-F1
#
_entry.id   AF-A0A3D1UZN8-F1
#
_cell.length_a   1.000
_cell.length_b   1.000
_cell.length_c   1.000
_cell.angle_alpha   90.00
_cell.angle_beta   90.00
_cell.angle_gamma   90.00
#
_symmetry.space_group_name_H-M   'P 1'
#
loop_
_entity.id
_entity.type
_entity.pdbx_description
1 polymer ?
#
loop_
_entity_poly.entity_id
_entity_poly.type
_entity_poly.pdbx_seq_one_letter_code
_entity_poly.pdbx_strand_id
1 'polypeptide(L)'
;MSGASWIIDPVVVDSALQMQLLWTRLRWDMTPLPNELGTMSLFVPFAATADNSQSALRHELHIRPESRMPMCHADHAFYLNDGTLAGTITNMVGAGSRALNRVAVANE
;
A
#
# COMPACT_ATOMS: atom_id res chain seq x y z
N MET A 1 -11.13 18.25 24.37
CA MET A 1 -10.09 18.36 23.34
C MET A 1 -10.38 17.28 22.31
N SER A 2 -11.02 17.62 21.19
CA SER A 2 -11.15 16.67 20.08
C SER A 2 -9.77 16.51 19.47
N GLY A 3 -9.12 15.36 19.67
CA GLY A 3 -7.86 15.06 18.98
C GLY A 3 -8.04 15.25 17.48
N ALA A 4 -6.99 15.72 16.80
CA ALA A 4 -7.03 15.91 15.36
C ALA A 4 -7.48 14.60 14.69
N SER A 5 -8.57 14.65 13.92
CA SER A 5 -9.00 13.50 13.11
C SER A 5 -7.94 13.26 12.04
N TRP A 6 -7.51 12.01 11.90
CA TRP A 6 -6.63 11.62 10.81
C TRP A 6 -7.23 12.04 9.47
N ILE A 7 -6.40 12.36 8.48
CA ILE A 7 -6.87 12.62 7.10
C ILE A 7 -7.16 11.28 6.40
N ILE A 8 -6.41 10.24 6.79
CA ILE A 8 -6.44 8.87 6.28
C ILE A 8 -6.20 7.94 7.47
N ASP A 9 -6.91 6.81 7.56
CA ASP A 9 -6.50 5.72 8.44
C ASP A 9 -5.14 5.13 7.97
N PRO A 10 -4.05 5.22 8.75
CA PRO A 10 -2.76 4.66 8.35
C PRO A 10 -2.81 3.14 8.10
N VAL A 11 -3.75 2.41 8.72
CA VAL A 11 -3.93 0.97 8.49
C VAL A 11 -4.37 0.69 7.05
N VAL A 12 -5.20 1.56 6.46
CA VAL A 12 -5.63 1.42 5.06
C VAL A 12 -4.45 1.54 4.10
N VAL A 13 -3.58 2.52 4.32
CA VAL A 13 -2.41 2.74 3.47
C VAL A 13 -1.42 1.60 3.62
N ASP A 14 -1.11 1.20 4.86
CA ASP A 14 -0.18 0.10 5.11
C ASP A 14 -0.71 -1.22 4.51
N SER A 15 -2.00 -1.53 4.67
CA SER A 15 -2.64 -2.70 4.06
C SER A 15 -2.51 -2.71 2.53
N ALA A 16 -2.65 -1.55 1.89
CA ALA A 16 -2.45 -1.44 0.44
C ALA A 16 -1.00 -1.74 0.02
N LEU A 17 0.00 -1.27 0.80
CA LEU A 17 1.40 -1.58 0.57
C LEU A 17 1.71 -3.06 0.84
N GLN A 18 1.06 -3.68 1.83
CA GLN A 18 1.16 -5.11 2.08
C GLN A 18 0.67 -5.95 0.89
N MET A 19 -0.31 -5.49 0.12
CA MET A 19 -0.71 -6.20 -1.11
C MET A 19 0.39 -6.23 -2.17
N GLN A 20 1.19 -5.15 -2.29
CA GLN A 20 2.38 -5.14 -3.15
C GLN A 20 3.47 -6.10 -2.62
N LEU A 21 3.64 -6.18 -1.29
CA LEU A 21 4.51 -7.16 -0.65
C LEU A 21 4.07 -8.60 -0.98
N LEU A 22 2.79 -8.92 -0.84
CA LEU A 22 2.27 -10.25 -1.17
C LEU A 22 2.50 -10.60 -2.63
N TRP A 23 2.22 -9.67 -3.55
CA TRP A 23 2.45 -9.90 -4.98
C TRP A 23 3.93 -10.17 -5.29
N THR A 24 4.83 -9.36 -4.75
CA THR A 24 6.29 -9.51 -4.97
C THR A 24 6.84 -10.77 -4.30
N ARG A 25 6.30 -11.17 -3.14
CA ARG A 25 6.63 -12.43 -2.49
C ARG A 25 6.24 -13.61 -3.37
N LEU A 26 5.03 -13.62 -3.91
CA LEU A 26 4.52 -14.69 -4.78
C LEU A 26 5.24 -14.75 -6.14
N ARG A 27 5.56 -13.60 -6.73
CA ARG A 27 6.12 -13.54 -8.09
C ARG A 27 7.64 -13.66 -8.14
N TRP A 28 8.34 -13.13 -7.14
CA TRP A 28 9.79 -12.95 -7.15
C TRP A 28 10.52 -13.50 -5.92
N ASP A 29 9.77 -14.06 -4.97
CA ASP A 29 10.32 -14.52 -3.68
C ASP A 29 11.05 -13.38 -2.95
N MET A 30 10.48 -12.18 -2.96
CA MET A 30 11.07 -10.95 -2.43
C MET A 30 10.12 -10.28 -1.42
N THR A 31 10.66 -9.74 -0.33
CA THR A 31 9.92 -8.89 0.60
C THR A 31 10.39 -7.44 0.43
N PRO A 32 9.68 -6.60 -0.37
CA PRO A 32 10.07 -5.22 -0.57
C PRO A 32 9.77 -4.37 0.66
N LEU A 33 10.62 -3.37 0.88
CA LEU A 33 10.33 -2.24 1.75
C LEU A 33 9.84 -1.06 0.91
N PRO A 34 8.88 -0.25 1.40
CA PRO A 34 8.55 1.04 0.80
C PRO A 34 9.81 1.89 0.66
N ASN A 35 10.14 2.33 -0.55
CA ASN A 35 11.36 3.09 -0.85
C ASN A 35 11.05 4.51 -1.33
N GLU A 36 10.09 4.66 -2.25
CA GLU A 36 9.69 5.96 -2.79
C GLU A 36 8.18 5.96 -3.04
N LEU A 37 7.53 7.09 -2.79
CA LEU A 37 6.13 7.34 -3.11
C LEU A 37 6.09 8.51 -4.09
N GLY A 38 5.60 8.26 -5.31
CA GLY A 38 5.50 9.29 -6.33
C GLY A 38 4.44 10.35 -6.00
N THR A 39 3.17 9.96 -5.94
CA THR A 39 2.08 10.89 -5.56
C THR A 39 0.98 10.16 -4.83
N MET A 40 0.45 10.78 -3.78
CA MET A 40 -0.78 10.36 -3.12
C MET A 40 -1.84 11.43 -3.34
N SER A 41 -3.01 11.04 -3.84
CA SER A 41 -4.15 11.93 -4.04
C SER A 41 -5.36 11.39 -3.29
N LEU A 42 -6.05 12.29 -2.59
CA LEU A 42 -7.27 11.98 -1.84
C LEU A 42 -8.39 12.83 -2.41
N PHE A 43 -9.49 12.17 -2.76
CA PHE A 43 -10.71 12.81 -3.26
C PHE A 43 -11.82 12.75 -2.22
N VAL A 44 -11.79 11.72 -1.36
CA VAL A 44 -12.69 11.54 -0.21
C VAL A 44 -11.86 11.14 1.01
N PRO A 45 -12.01 11.78 2.18
CA PRO A 45 -11.38 11.32 3.41
C PRO A 45 -11.90 9.92 3.82
N PHE A 46 -11.00 9.01 4.14
CA PHE A 46 -11.31 7.69 4.73
C PHE A 46 -10.53 7.52 6.06
N ALA A 47 -10.67 8.53 6.92
CA ALA A 47 -10.08 8.56 8.24
C ALA A 47 -10.75 7.56 9.17
N ALA A 48 -10.04 6.81 10.01
CA ALA A 48 -10.65 5.93 11.00
C ALA A 48 -11.74 6.67 11.79
N THR A 49 -13.01 6.37 11.55
CA THR A 49 -14.09 6.83 12.42
C THR A 49 -14.14 5.89 13.62
N ALA A 50 -14.40 6.43 14.80
CA ALA A 50 -14.49 5.64 16.03
C ALA A 50 -15.62 4.60 15.98
N ASP A 51 -16.57 4.76 15.04
CA ASP A 51 -17.44 3.68 14.61
C ASP A 51 -16.83 3.01 13.37
N ASN A 52 -16.63 1.69 13.42
CA ASN A 52 -16.22 0.88 12.27
C ASN A 52 -17.31 0.79 11.17
N SER A 53 -18.14 1.83 11.03
CA SER A 53 -19.21 1.95 10.05
C SER A 53 -18.72 2.46 8.70
N GLN A 54 -17.44 2.81 8.58
CA GLN A 54 -16.88 3.15 7.27
C GLN A 54 -17.05 2.00 6.30
N SER A 55 -17.69 2.35 5.18
CA SER A 55 -17.91 1.48 4.05
C SER A 55 -16.57 0.85 3.65
N ALA A 56 -16.51 -0.48 3.62
CA ALA A 56 -15.33 -1.21 3.19
C ALA A 56 -14.78 -0.60 1.89
N LEU A 57 -13.49 -0.26 1.88
CA LEU A 57 -12.85 0.21 0.65
C LEU A 57 -12.52 -0.99 -0.23
N ARG A 58 -12.83 -0.89 -1.52
CA ARG A 58 -12.24 -1.78 -2.52
C ARG A 58 -10.86 -1.24 -2.87
N HIS A 59 -9.83 -2.07 -2.69
CA HIS A 59 -8.47 -1.76 -3.10
C HIS A 59 -8.12 -2.47 -4.42
N GLU A 60 -7.48 -1.76 -5.32
CA GLU A 60 -6.92 -2.30 -6.56
C GLU A 60 -5.41 -2.02 -6.62
N LEU A 61 -4.64 -3.04 -6.99
CA LEU A 61 -3.19 -2.99 -7.16
C LEU A 61 -2.85 -3.21 -8.63
N HIS A 62 -2.14 -2.26 -9.22
CA HIS A 62 -1.64 -2.36 -10.59
C HIS A 62 -0.12 -2.33 -10.60
N ILE A 63 0.51 -3.45 -10.92
CA ILE A 63 1.97 -3.52 -11.09
C ILE A 63 2.34 -2.91 -12.43
N ARG A 64 3.26 -1.94 -12.42
CA ARG A 64 3.65 -1.22 -13.63
C ARG A 64 4.63 -2.04 -14.48
N PRO A 65 4.61 -1.93 -15.82
CA PRO A 65 5.42 -2.77 -16.71
C PRO A 65 6.94 -2.71 -16.51
N GLU A 66 7.46 -1.58 -16.03
CA GLU A 66 8.88 -1.37 -15.72
C GLU A 66 9.37 -2.15 -14.49
N SER A 67 8.45 -2.72 -13.71
CA SER A 67 8.76 -3.43 -12.48
C SER A 67 9.64 -4.64 -12.75
N ARG A 68 10.81 -4.65 -12.12
CA ARG A 68 11.80 -5.73 -12.20
C ARG A 68 12.63 -5.72 -10.93
N MET A 69 12.97 -6.90 -10.42
CA MET A 69 13.89 -6.99 -9.28
C MET A 69 15.15 -6.14 -9.51
N PRO A 70 15.60 -5.34 -8.52
CA PRO A 70 15.12 -5.29 -7.13
C PRO A 70 13.95 -4.31 -6.87
N MET A 71 13.40 -3.66 -7.90
CA MET A 71 12.43 -2.57 -7.79
C MET A 71 11.04 -2.96 -8.31
N CYS A 72 10.04 -2.90 -7.45
CA CYS A 72 8.63 -3.07 -7.81
C CYS A 72 7.97 -1.69 -7.89
N HIS A 73 7.43 -1.32 -9.06
CA HIS A 73 6.64 -0.10 -9.22
C HIS A 73 5.16 -0.47 -9.29
N ALA A 74 4.34 0.17 -8.47
CA ALA A 74 2.91 -0.10 -8.43
C ALA A 74 2.08 1.17 -8.31
N ASP A 75 0.87 1.12 -8.85
CA ASP A 75 -0.19 2.08 -8.58
C ASP A 75 -1.26 1.40 -7.72
N HIS A 76 -1.81 2.14 -6.76
CA HIS A 76 -2.86 1.70 -5.85
C HIS A 76 -4.06 2.61 -6.02
N ALA A 77 -5.25 2.05 -6.12
CA ALA A 77 -6.52 2.79 -6.16
C ALA A 77 -7.45 2.31 -5.04
N PHE A 78 -8.15 3.26 -4.44
CA PHE A 78 -9.13 3.02 -3.38
C PHE A 78 -10.51 3.47 -3.88
N TYR A 79 -11.49 2.58 -3.80
CA TYR A 79 -12.86 2.86 -4.22
C TYR A 79 -13.83 2.66 -3.05
N LEU A 80 -14.84 3.53 -2.98
CA LEU A 80 -16.02 3.29 -2.15
C LEU A 80 -16.86 2.15 -2.75
N ASN A 81 -17.82 1.64 -1.97
CA ASN A 81 -18.71 0.55 -2.39
C ASN A 81 -19.52 0.85 -3.66
N ASP A 82 -19.81 2.13 -3.93
CA ASP A 82 -20.53 2.57 -5.12
C ASP A 82 -19.63 2.73 -6.37
N GLY A 83 -18.33 2.43 -6.23
CA GLY A 83 -17.33 2.58 -7.30
C GLY A 83 -16.72 3.97 -7.40
N THR A 84 -17.06 4.91 -6.53
CA THR A 84 -16.43 6.23 -6.47
C THR A 84 -14.96 6.09 -6.09
N LEU A 85 -14.07 6.74 -6.84
CA LEU A 85 -12.63 6.79 -6.54
C LEU A 85 -12.38 7.67 -5.31
N ALA A 86 -11.97 7.08 -4.20
CA ALA A 86 -11.69 7.77 -2.94
C ALA A 86 -10.26 8.34 -2.90
N GLY A 87 -9.30 7.64 -3.51
CA GLY A 87 -7.91 8.09 -3.57
C GLY A 87 -7.01 7.17 -4.38
N THR A 88 -5.78 7.63 -4.62
CA THR A 88 -4.75 6.90 -5.35
C THR A 88 -3.37 7.08 -4.72
N ILE A 89 -2.52 6.08 -4.87
CA ILE A 89 -1.06 6.21 -4.73
C ILE A 89 -0.46 5.80 -6.06
N THR A 90 0.26 6.70 -6.72
CA THR A 90 0.88 6.46 -8.03
C THR A 90 2.39 6.38 -7.90
N ASN A 91 3.01 5.46 -8.65
CA ASN A 91 4.44 5.17 -8.62
C ASN A 91 4.95 4.87 -7.20
N MET A 92 4.27 3.96 -6.49
CA MET A 92 4.78 3.39 -5.25
C MET A 92 5.90 2.40 -5.55
N VAL A 93 7.10 2.70 -5.05
CA VAL A 93 8.30 1.93 -5.30
C VAL A 93 8.64 1.08 -4.09
N GLY A 94 8.52 -0.24 -4.23
CA GLY A 94 9.03 -1.21 -3.27
C GLY A 94 10.41 -1.71 -3.69
N ALA A 95 11.40 -1.59 -2.81
CA ALA A 95 12.77 -2.08 -3.06
C ALA A 95 13.06 -3.31 -2.20
N GLY A 96 13.64 -4.36 -2.79
CA GLY A 96 13.99 -5.56 -2.03
C GLY A 96 14.90 -6.52 -2.79
N SER A 97 15.34 -7.57 -2.09
CA SER A 97 16.06 -8.68 -2.72
C SER A 97 15.84 -9.97 -1.93
N ARG A 98 16.02 -11.13 -2.56
CA ARG A 98 15.95 -12.42 -1.84
C ARG A 98 17.03 -12.58 -0.77
N ALA A 99 18.15 -11.89 -0.94
CA ALA A 99 19.25 -11.89 0.03
C ALA A 99 18.82 -11.20 1.33
N LEU A 100 18.06 -10.10 1.23
CA LEU A 100 17.55 -9.36 2.39
C LEU A 100 16.50 -10.14 3.17
N ASN A 101 15.72 -11.01 2.53
CA ASN A 101 14.72 -11.84 3.23
C ASN A 101 15.34 -12.74 4.31
N ARG A 102 16.61 -13.12 4.17
CA ARG A 102 17.28 -14.08 5.06
C ARG A 102 18.01 -13.44 6.24
N VAL A 103 18.22 -12.13 6.22
CA VAL A 103 18.87 -11.41 7.32
C VAL A 103 17.98 -11.38 8.58
N ALA A 104 16.65 -11.49 8.42
CA ALA A 104 15.72 -11.58 9.54
C ALA A 104 15.79 -12.90 10.34
N VAL A 105 16.34 -13.96 9.75
CA VAL A 105 16.43 -15.30 10.39
C VAL A 105 17.79 -15.53 11.07
N ALA A 106 18.81 -14.75 10.73
CA ALA A 106 20.18 -14.98 11.19
C ALA A 106 20.53 -14.32 12.55
N ASN A 107 19.55 -13.72 13.23
CA ASN A 107 19.74 -13.01 14.51
C ASN A 107 18.96 -13.65 15.70
N GLU A 108 18.59 -14.92 15.60
CA GLU A 108 18.19 -15.76 16.75
C GLU A 108 19.33 -16.71 17.15
#